data_AF-A0A2G8LJ90-F1
#
_entry.id   AF-A0A2G8LJ90-F1
#
_cell.length_a   1.000
_cell.length_b   1.000
_cell.length_c   1.000
_cell.angle_alpha   90.00
_cell.angle_beta   90.00
_cell.angle_gamma   90.00
#
_symmetry.space_group_name_H-M   'P 1'
#
loop_
_entity.id
_entity.type
_entity.pdbx_description
1 polymer ?
#
loop_
_entity_poly.entity_id
_entity_poly.type
_entity_poly.pdbx_seq_one_letter_code
_entity_poly.pdbx_strand_id
1 'polypeptide(L)'
;MSLSLGKREYWNNKLGEQDTQLALAVGLLKYSKKVGSGGSQLEELAFSSYAGIMFYHEFFQDFLAAQYVPERDTEWKWIDAFIKKSTDDATVRLLQFMFGMNHARLDKAVKSLLNEQKMWNNLIICIYEISNLEKRQAIINRMKDEAGRLGVNMNINIEYLDRKHHRVAFTDFCDACNASDVKLRRMKLREECAIDFIKDVTLPSLKFLIFLEMNVNEDQFVSIITSLTDRKCPEILQMFGTMELKGKAKQTVESALNGLDMKSE
;
A
#
# COMPACT_ATOMS: atom_id res chain seq x y z
N MET A 1 4.40 -36.51 26.03
CA MET A 1 5.44 -35.67 26.64
C MET A 1 4.77 -34.72 27.61
N SER A 2 4.99 -34.89 28.92
CA SER A 2 4.45 -33.97 29.92
C SER A 2 5.25 -32.68 29.88
N LEU A 3 4.62 -31.55 29.58
CA LEU A 3 5.23 -30.25 29.78
C LEU A 3 5.48 -30.13 31.29
N SER A 4 6.76 -30.13 31.69
CA SER A 4 7.12 -29.75 33.05
C SER A 4 6.51 -28.38 33.31
N LEU A 5 5.89 -28.21 34.50
CA LEU A 5 5.50 -26.92 35.04
C LEU A 5 6.79 -26.10 35.22
N GLY A 6 7.27 -25.50 34.14
CA GLY A 6 8.36 -24.55 34.16
C GLY A 6 8.04 -23.46 35.18
N LYS A 7 9.06 -23.06 35.95
CA LYS A 7 8.98 -21.97 36.93
C LYS A 7 8.14 -20.82 36.34
N ARG A 8 7.03 -20.45 36.98
CA ARG A 8 6.29 -19.24 36.63
C ARG A 8 7.26 -18.07 36.69
N GLU A 9 7.57 -17.48 35.54
CA GLU A 9 8.30 -16.22 35.52
C GLU A 9 7.34 -15.10 35.91
N TYR A 10 7.70 -14.34 36.92
CA TYR A 10 6.95 -13.17 37.37
C TYR A 10 7.31 -11.98 36.47
N TRP A 11 6.33 -11.46 35.72
CA TRP A 11 6.55 -10.37 34.74
C TRP A 11 6.31 -8.97 35.31
N ASN A 12 5.79 -8.87 36.54
CA ASN A 12 5.48 -7.61 37.21
C ASN A 12 6.65 -6.61 37.26
N ASN A 13 7.90 -7.08 37.20
CA ASN A 13 9.09 -6.25 37.25
C ASN A 13 9.88 -6.20 35.92
N LYS A 14 9.37 -6.86 34.86
CA LYS A 14 10.06 -6.95 33.55
C LYS A 14 9.45 -6.04 32.48
N LEU A 15 8.23 -5.54 32.68
CA LEU A 15 7.52 -4.69 31.73
C LEU A 15 7.31 -3.30 32.32
N GLY A 16 7.39 -2.26 31.48
CA GLY A 16 6.96 -0.93 31.87
C GLY A 16 5.44 -0.87 32.04
N GLU A 17 4.93 0.21 32.64
CA GLU A 17 3.49 0.40 32.87
C GLU A 17 2.68 0.39 31.56
N GLN A 18 3.18 1.07 30.53
CA GLN A 18 2.55 1.10 29.20
C GLN A 18 2.51 -0.28 28.54
N ASP A 19 3.62 -1.03 28.56
CA ASP A 19 3.70 -2.37 28.00
C ASP A 19 2.78 -3.36 28.73
N THR A 20 2.64 -3.17 30.05
CA THR A 20 1.75 -3.98 30.89
C THR A 20 0.29 -3.71 30.55
N GLN A 21 -0.12 -2.45 30.47
CA GLN A 21 -1.48 -2.07 30.09
C GLN A 21 -1.83 -2.56 28.69
N LEU A 22 -0.90 -2.43 27.75
CA LEU A 22 -1.10 -2.92 26.38
C LEU A 22 -1.17 -4.45 26.36
N ALA A 23 -0.25 -5.15 27.01
CA ALA A 23 -0.27 -6.61 27.10
C ALA A 23 -1.55 -7.18 27.75
N LEU A 24 -2.14 -6.46 28.71
CA LEU A 24 -3.44 -6.79 29.29
C LEU A 24 -4.60 -6.49 28.33
N ALA A 25 -4.60 -5.31 27.69
CA ALA A 25 -5.64 -4.90 26.74
C ALA A 25 -5.72 -5.85 25.54
N VAL A 26 -4.58 -6.42 25.14
CA VAL A 26 -4.44 -7.34 24.00
C VAL A 26 -4.59 -8.81 24.39
N GLY A 27 -4.89 -9.10 25.66
CA GLY A 27 -5.12 -10.46 26.15
C GLY A 27 -3.88 -11.36 26.20
N LEU A 28 -2.67 -10.80 26.02
CA LEU A 28 -1.39 -11.49 26.15
C LEU A 28 -1.09 -11.84 27.61
N LEU A 29 -1.33 -10.87 28.49
CA LEU A 29 -1.28 -11.04 29.93
C LEU A 29 -2.69 -11.02 30.51
N LYS A 30 -2.84 -11.68 31.65
CA LYS A 30 -4.00 -11.55 32.53
C LYS A 30 -3.51 -11.43 33.96
N TYR A 31 -4.27 -10.73 34.78
CA TYR A 31 -4.07 -10.80 36.21
C TYR A 31 -4.46 -12.20 36.70
N SER A 32 -3.46 -13.02 37.02
CA SER A 32 -3.68 -14.27 37.74
C SER A 32 -3.79 -13.92 39.22
N LYS A 33 -5.00 -14.09 39.77
CA LYS A 33 -5.38 -14.18 41.19
C LYS A 33 -4.47 -13.45 42.21
N LYS A 34 -5.07 -12.56 43.00
CA LYS A 34 -4.46 -11.90 44.17
C LYS A 34 -3.60 -12.87 45.00
N VAL A 35 -2.29 -12.63 45.05
CA VAL A 35 -1.35 -13.43 45.84
C VAL A 35 -0.88 -12.58 47.03
N GLY A 36 -1.04 -13.13 48.23
CA GLY A 36 -0.65 -12.50 49.50
C GLY A 36 -1.62 -12.79 50.63
N SER A 37 -1.11 -13.02 51.83
CA SER A 37 -1.87 -13.05 53.08
C SER A 37 -1.50 -11.84 53.93
N GLY A 38 -2.49 -11.02 54.26
CA GLY A 38 -2.32 -9.82 55.09
C GLY A 38 -2.08 -8.56 54.26
N GLY A 39 -3.08 -7.67 54.21
CA GLY A 39 -2.98 -6.24 53.86
C GLY A 39 -2.58 -5.84 52.43
N SER A 40 -1.57 -6.46 51.84
CA SER A 40 -1.02 -6.11 50.52
C SER A 40 -1.25 -7.25 49.53
N GLN A 41 -2.38 -7.20 48.82
CA GLN A 41 -2.67 -8.12 47.72
C GLN A 41 -1.96 -7.61 46.47
N LEU A 42 -0.95 -8.34 45.98
CA LEU A 42 -0.33 -8.08 44.68
C LEU A 42 -1.12 -8.82 43.60
N GLU A 43 -1.50 -8.12 42.54
CA GLU A 43 -2.05 -8.72 41.33
C GLU A 43 -0.88 -9.23 40.47
N GLU A 44 -0.79 -10.55 40.29
CA GLU A 44 0.28 -11.18 39.52
C GLU A 44 -0.09 -11.20 38.03
N LEU A 45 0.80 -10.74 37.15
CA LEU A 45 0.67 -10.87 35.70
C LEU A 45 1.14 -12.25 35.26
N ALA A 46 0.27 -13.00 34.60
CA ALA A 46 0.61 -14.25 33.95
C ALA A 46 0.26 -14.20 32.47
N PHE A 47 1.01 -14.93 31.64
CA PHE A 47 0.59 -15.19 30.27
C PHE A 47 -0.79 -15.83 30.25
N SER A 48 -1.66 -15.35 29.35
CA SER A 48 -2.89 -16.04 29.05
C SER A 48 -2.55 -17.43 28.53
N SER A 49 -2.96 -18.46 29.27
CA SER A 49 -2.64 -19.87 29.00
C SER A 49 -3.25 -20.43 27.70
N TYR A 50 -3.81 -19.58 26.84
CA TYR A 50 -4.24 -19.95 25.51
C TYR A 50 -3.01 -19.90 24.59
N ALA A 51 -2.48 -21.08 24.25
CA ALA A 51 -1.69 -21.23 23.05
C ALA A 51 -2.57 -20.74 21.87
N GLY A 52 -2.24 -19.56 21.34
CA GLY A 52 -3.08 -18.82 20.40
C GLY A 52 -3.91 -17.75 21.11
N ILE A 53 -3.30 -16.59 21.34
CA ILE A 53 -4.06 -15.36 21.58
C ILE A 53 -4.79 -15.06 20.27
N MET A 54 -6.02 -15.54 20.17
CA MET A 54 -6.92 -15.15 19.11
C MET A 54 -7.57 -13.84 19.55
N PHE A 55 -7.17 -12.76 18.89
CA PHE A 55 -7.88 -11.50 19.02
C PHE A 55 -9.32 -11.67 18.55
N TYR A 56 -10.24 -10.94 19.20
CA TYR A 56 -11.65 -10.94 18.80
C TYR A 56 -11.83 -10.59 17.31
N HIS A 57 -10.91 -9.80 16.76
CA HIS A 57 -10.86 -9.50 15.33
C HIS A 57 -9.42 -9.58 14.83
N GLU A 58 -9.23 -10.17 13.65
CA GLU A 58 -7.93 -10.27 12.96
C GLU A 58 -7.21 -8.91 12.80
N PHE A 59 -7.95 -7.80 12.71
CA PHE A 59 -7.38 -6.46 12.57
C PHE A 59 -6.61 -6.03 13.81
N PHE A 60 -7.06 -6.41 15.02
CA PHE A 60 -6.30 -6.11 16.24
C PHE A 60 -4.99 -6.87 16.28
N GLN A 61 -4.98 -8.12 15.81
CA GLN A 61 -3.77 -8.90 15.71
C GLN A 61 -2.77 -8.25 14.74
N ASP A 62 -3.23 -7.86 13.56
CA ASP A 62 -2.40 -7.23 12.53
C ASP A 62 -1.91 -5.84 12.96
N PHE A 63 -2.75 -5.07 13.65
CA PHE A 63 -2.38 -3.76 14.22
C PHE A 63 -1.26 -3.90 15.25
N LEU A 64 -1.38 -4.83 16.18
CA LEU A 64 -0.37 -5.05 17.21
C LEU A 64 0.91 -5.63 16.62
N ALA A 65 0.78 -6.55 15.66
CA ALA A 65 1.92 -7.04 14.92
C ALA A 65 2.68 -5.88 14.25
N ALA A 66 1.96 -4.93 13.64
CA ALA A 66 2.53 -3.73 13.04
C ALA A 66 3.19 -2.80 14.07
N GLN A 67 2.58 -2.65 15.25
CA GLN A 67 3.08 -1.77 16.31
C GLN A 67 4.39 -2.28 16.93
N TYR A 68 4.55 -3.60 17.00
CA TYR A 68 5.69 -4.27 17.61
C TYR A 68 6.71 -4.79 16.60
N VAL A 69 6.64 -4.38 15.33
CA VAL A 69 7.69 -4.70 14.36
C VAL A 69 9.02 -4.13 14.86
N PRO A 70 10.05 -4.95 15.06
CA PRO A 70 11.29 -4.44 15.60
C PRO A 70 11.99 -3.49 14.63
N GLU A 71 12.58 -2.44 15.19
CA GLU A 71 13.29 -1.43 14.40
C GLU A 71 14.70 -1.88 13.97
N ARG A 72 15.19 -3.03 14.48
CA ARG A 72 16.54 -3.54 14.21
C ARG A 72 16.64 -4.25 12.85
N ASP A 73 17.74 -4.02 12.15
CA ASP A 73 17.97 -4.51 10.78
C ASP A 73 17.95 -6.03 10.63
N THR A 74 18.41 -6.76 11.65
CA THR A 74 18.46 -8.22 11.64
C THR A 74 17.07 -8.85 11.65
N GLU A 75 16.11 -8.17 12.26
CA GLU A 75 14.74 -8.63 12.40
C GLU A 75 13.92 -8.22 11.17
N TRP A 76 14.24 -7.14 10.48
CA TRP A 76 13.51 -6.73 9.26
C TRP A 76 13.48 -7.76 8.11
N LYS A 77 14.40 -8.74 8.11
CA LYS A 77 14.45 -9.81 7.11
C LYS A 77 13.12 -10.58 6.97
N TRP A 78 12.32 -10.67 8.04
CA TRP A 78 11.02 -11.32 7.96
C TRP A 78 10.06 -10.49 7.12
N ILE A 79 9.93 -9.17 7.34
CA ILE A 79 9.08 -8.28 6.52
C ILE A 79 9.43 -8.37 5.04
N ASP A 80 10.71 -8.33 4.70
CA ASP A 80 11.15 -8.48 3.30
C ASP A 80 10.76 -9.84 2.72
N ALA A 81 10.86 -10.91 3.52
CA ALA A 81 10.42 -12.23 3.10
C ALA A 81 8.89 -12.33 2.96
N PHE A 82 8.11 -11.63 3.79
CA PHE A 82 6.66 -11.55 3.69
C PHE A 82 6.25 -10.82 2.40
N ILE A 83 6.79 -9.63 2.15
CA ILE A 83 6.53 -8.84 0.92
C ILE A 83 6.87 -9.65 -0.34
N LYS A 84 7.98 -10.42 -0.31
CA LYS A 84 8.40 -11.27 -1.43
C LYS A 84 7.49 -12.46 -1.70
N LYS A 85 6.96 -13.06 -0.64
CA LYS A 85 6.29 -14.37 -0.72
C LYS A 85 4.78 -14.27 -0.74
N SER A 86 4.19 -13.21 -0.17
CA SER A 86 2.75 -13.14 0.05
C SER A 86 2.16 -11.82 -0.43
N THR A 87 0.99 -11.94 -1.05
CA THR A 87 0.08 -10.85 -1.37
C THR A 87 -1.27 -11.04 -0.66
N ASP A 88 -1.29 -11.82 0.43
CA ASP A 88 -2.51 -12.06 1.21
C ASP A 88 -2.99 -10.80 1.95
N ASP A 89 -4.27 -10.81 2.32
CA ASP A 89 -4.92 -9.68 2.99
C ASP A 89 -4.26 -9.32 4.32
N ALA A 90 -3.73 -10.32 5.05
CA ALA A 90 -3.06 -10.09 6.33
C ALA A 90 -1.76 -9.29 6.16
N THR A 91 -0.95 -9.64 5.15
CA THR A 91 0.28 -8.92 4.80
C THR A 91 -0.05 -7.48 4.37
N VAL A 92 -1.12 -7.29 3.61
CA VAL A 92 -1.59 -5.95 3.20
C VAL A 92 -2.01 -5.12 4.41
N ARG A 93 -2.83 -5.68 5.32
CA ARG A 93 -3.28 -4.98 6.54
C ARG A 93 -2.12 -4.63 7.46
N LEU A 94 -1.16 -5.55 7.65
CA LEU A 94 0.05 -5.27 8.41
C LEU A 94 0.78 -4.05 7.84
N LEU A 95 1.02 -4.01 6.52
CA LEU A 95 1.67 -2.88 5.87
C LEU A 95 0.84 -1.59 6.02
N GLN A 96 -0.47 -1.63 5.81
CA GLN A 96 -1.34 -0.47 6.00
C GLN A 96 -1.23 0.11 7.41
N PHE A 97 -1.25 -0.72 8.45
CA PHE A 97 -1.06 -0.26 9.83
C PHE A 97 0.32 0.33 10.05
N MET A 98 1.40 -0.31 9.55
CA MET A 98 2.75 0.24 9.67
C MET A 98 2.87 1.61 9.02
N PHE A 99 2.26 1.80 7.84
CA PHE A 99 2.24 3.08 7.13
C PHE A 99 1.41 4.13 7.87
N GLY A 100 0.20 3.77 8.31
CA GLY A 100 -0.69 4.66 9.07
C GLY A 100 -0.08 5.14 10.39
N MET A 101 0.67 4.26 11.07
CA MET A 101 1.40 4.60 12.30
C MET A 101 2.73 5.32 12.06
N ASN A 102 3.09 5.62 10.81
CA ASN A 102 4.37 6.23 10.44
C ASN A 102 5.59 5.46 10.96
N HIS A 103 5.59 4.13 10.88
CA HIS A 103 6.67 3.28 11.41
C HIS A 103 8.09 3.78 11.00
N ALA A 104 9.08 3.61 11.87
CA ALA A 104 10.43 4.18 11.65
C ALA A 104 11.12 3.66 10.37
N ARG A 105 10.75 2.44 9.95
CA ARG A 105 11.38 1.70 8.83
C ARG A 105 10.53 1.63 7.55
N LEU A 106 9.61 2.57 7.35
CA LEU A 106 8.76 2.61 6.14
C LEU A 106 9.57 2.69 4.84
N ASP A 107 10.73 3.35 4.86
CA ASP A 107 11.66 3.41 3.73
C ASP A 107 12.09 2.02 3.24
N LYS A 108 12.32 1.08 4.17
CA LYS A 108 12.66 -0.31 3.82
C LYS A 108 11.48 -1.06 3.24
N ALA A 109 10.29 -0.91 3.82
CA ALA A 109 9.07 -1.52 3.29
C ALA A 109 8.80 -1.04 1.86
N VAL A 110 8.88 0.27 1.62
CA VAL A 110 8.72 0.88 0.29
C VAL A 110 9.75 0.32 -0.69
N LYS A 111 11.02 0.24 -0.29
CA LYS A 111 12.07 -0.35 -1.14
C LYS A 111 11.77 -1.80 -1.53
N SER A 112 11.32 -2.62 -0.58
CA SER A 112 10.97 -4.02 -0.85
C SER A 112 9.74 -4.13 -1.77
N LEU A 113 8.72 -3.31 -1.55
CA LEU A 113 7.52 -3.26 -2.41
C LEU A 113 7.86 -2.80 -3.85
N LEU A 114 8.72 -1.79 -3.98
CA LEU A 114 9.21 -1.30 -5.27
C LEU A 114 10.01 -2.36 -6.04
N ASN A 115 10.81 -3.16 -5.35
CA ASN A 115 11.56 -4.25 -5.97
C ASN A 115 10.65 -5.33 -6.55
N GLU A 116 9.58 -5.69 -5.83
CA GLU A 116 8.68 -6.76 -6.26
C GLU A 116 7.72 -6.35 -7.39
N GLN A 117 7.36 -5.06 -7.49
CA GLN A 117 6.45 -4.50 -8.54
C GLN A 117 5.08 -5.20 -8.69
N LYS A 118 4.64 -5.96 -7.69
CA LYS A 118 3.39 -6.76 -7.75
C LYS A 118 2.23 -6.17 -6.95
N MET A 119 2.50 -5.28 -6.00
CA MET A 119 1.52 -4.82 -5.00
C MET A 119 1.20 -3.33 -5.13
N TRP A 120 1.13 -2.80 -6.36
CA TRP A 120 0.99 -1.36 -6.59
C TRP A 120 -0.28 -0.76 -5.98
N ASN A 121 -1.45 -1.41 -6.14
CA ASN A 121 -2.70 -0.94 -5.51
C ASN A 121 -2.55 -0.85 -3.98
N ASN A 122 -1.97 -1.87 -3.37
CA ASN A 122 -1.76 -1.92 -1.93
C ASN A 122 -0.73 -0.88 -1.47
N LEU A 123 0.37 -0.69 -2.22
CA LEU A 123 1.37 0.33 -1.93
C LEU A 123 0.76 1.74 -2.00
N ILE A 124 -0.07 2.01 -3.00
CA ILE A 124 -0.76 3.30 -3.16
C ILE A 124 -1.68 3.57 -1.96
N ILE A 125 -2.47 2.57 -1.55
CA ILE A 125 -3.29 2.68 -0.34
C ILE A 125 -2.42 2.88 0.90
N CYS A 126 -1.34 2.10 1.06
CA CYS A 126 -0.43 2.26 2.20
C CYS A 126 0.15 3.68 2.26
N ILE A 127 0.61 4.24 1.14
CA ILE A 127 1.12 5.62 1.07
C ILE A 127 0.03 6.62 1.45
N TYR A 128 -1.21 6.41 0.99
CA TYR A 128 -2.35 7.25 1.34
C TYR A 128 -2.67 7.24 2.84
N GLU A 129 -2.45 6.12 3.54
CA GLU A 129 -2.66 6.03 5.00
C GLU A 129 -1.62 6.80 5.82
N ILE A 130 -0.48 7.21 5.24
CA ILE A 130 0.58 7.94 5.97
C ILE A 130 0.06 9.31 6.40
N SER A 131 -0.32 9.45 7.67
CA SER A 131 -0.87 10.71 8.21
C SER A 131 0.10 11.90 8.16
N ASN A 132 1.41 11.66 8.16
CA ASN A 132 2.42 12.70 8.01
C ASN A 132 2.68 13.01 6.52
N LEU A 133 2.18 14.15 6.04
CA LEU A 133 2.31 14.59 4.65
C LEU A 133 3.76 14.79 4.20
N GLU A 134 4.63 15.34 5.05
CA GLU A 134 6.05 15.53 4.72
C GLU A 134 6.75 14.19 4.51
N LYS A 135 6.47 13.22 5.38
CA LYS A 135 7.01 11.86 5.29
C LYS A 135 6.48 11.15 4.05
N ARG A 136 5.19 11.31 3.74
CA ARG A 136 4.56 10.81 2.51
C ARG A 136 5.27 11.35 1.27
N GLN A 137 5.47 12.67 1.21
CA GLN A 137 6.16 13.31 0.10
C GLN A 137 7.62 12.86 -0.02
N ALA A 138 8.32 12.72 1.11
CA ALA A 138 9.69 12.22 1.15
C ALA A 138 9.81 10.75 0.69
N ILE A 139 8.76 9.95 0.87
CA ILE A 139 8.69 8.58 0.33
C ILE A 139 8.53 8.63 -1.18
N ILE A 140 7.58 9.42 -1.71
CA ILE A 140 7.37 9.58 -3.15
C ILE A 140 8.64 10.06 -3.86
N ASN A 141 9.32 11.06 -3.31
CA ASN A 141 10.60 11.53 -3.84
C ASN A 141 11.66 10.42 -3.90
N ARG A 142 11.77 9.64 -2.83
CA ARG A 142 12.74 8.53 -2.76
C ARG A 142 12.41 7.39 -3.71
N MET A 143 11.15 7.17 -4.07
CA MET A 143 10.78 6.15 -5.04
C MET A 143 11.47 6.38 -6.39
N LYS A 144 11.62 7.65 -6.81
CA LYS A 144 12.36 8.03 -8.02
C LYS A 144 13.83 7.64 -7.94
N ASP A 145 14.48 7.96 -6.83
CA ASP A 145 15.90 7.67 -6.62
C ASP A 145 16.16 6.16 -6.54
N GLU A 146 15.31 5.43 -5.81
CA GLU A 146 15.49 3.99 -5.64
C GLU A 146 15.17 3.21 -6.91
N ALA A 147 14.15 3.60 -7.68
CA ALA A 147 13.91 3.01 -8.99
C ALA A 147 15.14 3.17 -9.90
N GLY A 148 15.74 4.37 -9.92
CA GLY A 148 16.98 4.64 -10.65
C GLY A 148 18.15 3.78 -10.20
N ARG A 149 18.39 3.68 -8.88
CA ARG A 149 19.48 2.86 -8.29
C ARG A 149 19.33 1.37 -8.58
N LEU A 150 18.11 0.87 -8.56
CA LEU A 150 17.82 -0.55 -8.79
C LEU A 150 17.84 -0.92 -10.28
N GLY A 151 18.02 0.05 -11.19
CA GLY A 151 17.84 -0.15 -12.63
C GLY A 151 16.41 -0.55 -12.99
N VAL A 152 15.47 -0.31 -12.08
CA VAL A 152 14.07 -0.67 -12.21
C VAL A 152 13.34 0.52 -12.80
N ASN A 153 12.54 0.25 -13.83
CA ASN A 153 11.65 1.27 -14.34
C ASN A 153 10.37 1.28 -13.50
N MET A 154 9.87 2.47 -13.15
CA MET A 154 8.57 2.60 -12.49
C MET A 154 7.45 2.23 -13.47
N ASN A 155 7.16 0.93 -13.49
CA ASN A 155 6.06 0.31 -14.20
C ASN A 155 4.97 0.02 -13.18
N ILE A 156 3.91 0.82 -13.20
CA ILE A 156 2.80 0.72 -12.26
C ILE A 156 1.67 -0.07 -12.91
N ASN A 157 1.15 -1.08 -12.20
CA ASN A 157 -0.03 -1.83 -12.62
C ASN A 157 -1.16 -1.55 -11.62
N ILE A 158 -2.23 -0.93 -12.10
CA ILE A 158 -3.38 -0.53 -11.31
C ILE A 158 -4.55 -1.43 -11.64
N GLU A 159 -5.18 -1.96 -10.60
CA GLU A 159 -6.34 -2.84 -10.64
C GLU A 159 -7.36 -2.30 -9.62
N TYR A 160 -8.63 -2.68 -9.69
CA TYR A 160 -9.65 -2.27 -8.72
C TYR A 160 -9.95 -0.76 -8.67
N LEU A 161 -9.98 -0.09 -9.82
CA LEU A 161 -10.48 1.29 -9.92
C LEU A 161 -12.01 1.38 -9.83
N ASP A 162 -12.73 0.29 -9.61
CA ASP A 162 -14.15 0.27 -9.25
C ASP A 162 -14.39 0.77 -7.81
N ARG A 163 -13.42 0.59 -6.91
CA ARG A 163 -13.52 0.92 -5.49
C ARG A 163 -13.28 2.42 -5.22
N LYS A 164 -14.26 3.07 -4.58
CA LYS A 164 -14.19 4.52 -4.24
C LYS A 164 -12.94 4.89 -3.44
N HIS A 165 -12.59 4.12 -2.41
CA HIS A 165 -11.42 4.40 -1.58
C HIS A 165 -10.11 4.34 -2.39
N HIS A 166 -9.98 3.33 -3.26
CA HIS A 166 -8.80 3.19 -4.10
C HIS A 166 -8.68 4.32 -5.13
N ARG A 167 -9.79 4.81 -5.71
CA ARG A 167 -9.79 6.01 -6.57
C ARG A 167 -9.20 7.22 -5.86
N VAL A 168 -9.62 7.48 -4.62
CA VAL A 168 -9.12 8.63 -3.83
C VAL A 168 -7.63 8.47 -3.55
N ALA A 169 -7.19 7.29 -3.12
CA ALA A 169 -5.77 7.02 -2.88
C ALA A 169 -4.93 7.16 -4.16
N PHE A 170 -5.46 6.71 -5.30
CA PHE A 170 -4.79 6.81 -6.59
C PHE A 170 -4.66 8.26 -7.08
N THR A 171 -5.69 9.09 -6.90
CA THR A 171 -5.64 10.53 -7.20
C THR A 171 -4.56 11.20 -6.36
N ASP A 172 -4.57 11.01 -5.04
CA ASP A 172 -3.58 11.57 -4.13
C ASP A 172 -2.15 11.15 -4.50
N PHE A 173 -1.97 9.88 -4.87
CA PHE A 173 -0.69 9.38 -5.36
C PHE A 173 -0.23 10.09 -6.64
N CYS A 174 -1.11 10.25 -7.64
CA CYS A 174 -0.78 10.96 -8.88
C CYS A 174 -0.40 12.41 -8.63
N ASP A 175 -1.14 13.11 -7.77
CA ASP A 175 -0.88 14.49 -7.38
C ASP A 175 0.47 14.61 -6.65
N ALA A 176 0.77 13.69 -5.73
CA ALA A 176 2.05 13.65 -5.03
C ALA A 176 3.22 13.37 -5.99
N CYS A 177 3.04 12.50 -6.98
CA CYS A 177 4.03 12.26 -8.04
C CYS A 177 4.25 13.53 -8.88
N ASN A 178 3.19 14.22 -9.26
CA ASN A 178 3.27 15.49 -10.01
C ASN A 178 4.00 16.58 -9.23
N ALA A 179 3.68 16.74 -7.95
CA ALA A 179 4.34 17.70 -7.06
C ALA A 179 5.84 17.43 -6.88
N SER A 180 6.26 16.17 -7.04
CA SER A 180 7.66 15.72 -6.91
C SER A 180 8.41 15.56 -8.23
N ASP A 181 7.80 15.92 -9.36
CA ASP A 181 8.34 15.66 -10.71
C ASP A 181 8.82 14.21 -10.88
N VAL A 182 8.01 13.27 -10.36
CA VAL A 182 8.25 11.83 -10.51
C VAL A 182 7.76 11.41 -11.89
N LYS A 183 8.68 10.97 -12.74
CA LYS A 183 8.37 10.43 -14.06
C LYS A 183 8.22 8.92 -14.01
N LEU A 184 7.08 8.43 -14.49
CA LEU A 184 6.82 7.00 -14.60
C LEU A 184 7.24 6.51 -15.99
N ARG A 185 7.66 5.24 -16.10
CA ARG A 185 7.89 4.67 -17.45
C ARG A 185 6.57 4.18 -18.03
N ARG A 186 5.80 3.44 -17.24
CA ARG A 186 4.59 2.78 -17.71
C ARG A 186 3.54 2.80 -16.63
N MET A 187 2.30 3.07 -17.01
CA MET A 187 1.13 2.84 -16.18
C MET A 187 0.18 1.95 -16.95
N LYS A 188 -0.25 0.87 -16.31
CA LYS A 188 -1.21 -0.06 -16.86
C LYS A 188 -2.45 -0.03 -15.99
N LEU A 189 -3.59 0.24 -16.61
CA LEU A 189 -4.90 0.23 -15.98
C LEU A 189 -5.64 -1.01 -16.49
N ARG A 190 -6.00 -1.91 -15.57
CA ARG A 190 -6.79 -3.11 -15.83
C ARG A 190 -8.22 -2.95 -15.29
N GLU A 191 -9.11 -3.80 -15.78
CA GLU A 191 -10.52 -3.91 -15.41
C GLU A 191 -11.37 -2.71 -15.84
N GLU A 192 -12.69 -2.87 -15.82
CA GLU A 192 -13.68 -1.86 -16.19
C GLU A 192 -13.63 -0.70 -15.18
N CYS A 193 -12.67 0.20 -15.36
CA CYS A 193 -12.53 1.39 -14.54
C CYS A 193 -13.55 2.44 -14.95
N ALA A 194 -13.95 3.30 -13.99
CA ALA A 194 -14.83 4.42 -14.32
C ALA A 194 -14.09 5.35 -15.28
N ILE A 195 -14.54 5.37 -16.53
CA ILE A 195 -13.98 6.22 -17.57
C ILE A 195 -14.03 7.70 -17.14
N ASP A 196 -15.06 8.10 -16.41
CA ASP A 196 -15.16 9.45 -15.84
C ASP A 196 -14.06 9.73 -14.81
N PHE A 197 -13.62 8.73 -14.04
CA PHE A 197 -12.48 8.89 -13.15
C PHE A 197 -11.17 9.12 -13.90
N ILE A 198 -10.93 8.39 -15.00
CA ILE A 198 -9.72 8.59 -15.81
C ILE A 198 -9.68 10.01 -16.41
N LYS A 199 -10.84 10.54 -16.82
CA LYS A 199 -10.93 11.92 -17.30
C LYS A 199 -10.56 12.91 -16.20
N ASP A 200 -10.94 12.63 -14.97
CA ASP A 200 -10.76 13.57 -13.86
C ASP A 200 -9.38 13.51 -13.21
N VAL A 201 -8.66 12.39 -13.30
CA VAL A 201 -7.34 12.25 -12.66
C VAL A 201 -6.21 12.91 -13.46
N THR A 202 -5.38 13.71 -12.79
CA THR A 202 -4.19 14.31 -13.42
C THR A 202 -3.03 13.33 -13.32
N LEU A 203 -2.81 12.55 -14.38
CA LEU A 203 -1.72 11.56 -14.40
C LEU A 203 -0.35 12.23 -14.31
N PRO A 204 0.64 11.60 -13.63
CA PRO A 204 2.03 12.06 -13.66
C PRO A 204 2.63 11.90 -15.05
N SER A 205 3.73 12.59 -15.33
CA SER A 205 4.46 12.42 -16.60
C SER A 205 4.87 10.96 -16.76
N LEU A 206 4.45 10.33 -17.86
CA LEU A 206 4.76 8.93 -18.14
C LEU A 206 5.04 8.65 -19.61
N LYS A 207 5.80 7.59 -19.89
CA LYS A 207 6.11 7.21 -21.28
C LYS A 207 5.00 6.37 -21.94
N PHE A 208 4.45 5.39 -21.22
CA PHE A 208 3.44 4.48 -21.74
C PHE A 208 2.20 4.46 -20.84
N LEU A 209 1.04 4.84 -21.35
CA LEU A 209 -0.25 4.56 -20.72
C LEU A 209 -0.89 3.37 -21.44
N ILE A 210 -1.27 2.34 -20.69
CA ILE A 210 -1.81 1.10 -21.24
C ILE A 210 -3.17 0.79 -20.61
N PHE A 211 -4.20 0.66 -21.44
CA PHE A 211 -5.51 0.18 -21.02
C PHE A 211 -5.67 -1.29 -21.42
N LEU A 212 -5.91 -2.18 -20.45
CA LEU A 212 -6.15 -3.61 -20.68
C LEU A 212 -7.52 -4.04 -20.18
N GLU A 213 -8.16 -4.94 -20.92
CA GLU A 213 -9.39 -5.64 -20.48
C GLU A 213 -10.53 -4.65 -20.13
N MET A 214 -10.59 -3.53 -20.86
CA MET A 214 -11.60 -2.48 -20.69
C MET A 214 -12.59 -2.47 -21.85
N ASN A 215 -13.89 -2.44 -21.53
CA ASN A 215 -14.96 -2.17 -22.50
C ASN A 215 -15.10 -0.66 -22.69
N VAL A 216 -14.24 -0.08 -23.53
CA VAL A 216 -14.34 1.33 -23.90
C VAL A 216 -14.97 1.41 -25.27
N ASN A 217 -16.02 2.22 -25.42
CA ASN A 217 -16.61 2.52 -26.72
C ASN A 217 -15.91 3.72 -27.40
N GLU A 218 -16.33 4.05 -28.63
CA GLU A 218 -15.63 5.02 -29.49
C GLU A 218 -15.66 6.42 -28.86
N ASP A 219 -16.83 6.84 -28.37
CA ASP A 219 -17.03 8.13 -27.72
C ASP A 219 -16.24 8.24 -26.41
N GLN A 220 -16.21 7.17 -25.63
CA GLN A 220 -15.44 7.10 -24.39
C GLN A 220 -13.94 7.19 -24.66
N PHE A 221 -13.46 6.51 -25.70
CA PHE A 221 -12.07 6.58 -26.10
C PHE A 221 -11.69 7.99 -26.53
N VAL A 222 -12.46 8.60 -27.44
CA VAL A 222 -12.28 10.01 -27.84
C VAL A 222 -12.24 10.91 -26.62
N SER A 223 -13.18 10.73 -25.67
CA SER A 223 -13.24 11.53 -24.46
C SER A 223 -12.01 11.38 -23.56
N ILE A 224 -11.45 10.17 -23.43
CA ILE A 224 -10.20 9.94 -22.70
C ILE A 224 -9.05 10.69 -23.38
N ILE A 225 -8.92 10.59 -24.71
CA ILE A 225 -7.87 11.29 -25.46
C ILE A 225 -7.99 12.81 -25.30
N THR A 226 -9.18 13.36 -25.46
CA THR A 226 -9.42 14.81 -25.30
C THR A 226 -9.13 15.27 -23.86
N SER A 227 -9.47 14.45 -22.87
CA SER A 227 -9.15 14.79 -21.49
C SER A 227 -7.65 14.76 -21.21
N LEU A 228 -6.91 13.87 -21.89
CA LEU A 228 -5.45 13.85 -21.81
C LEU A 228 -4.87 15.10 -22.49
N THR A 229 -5.39 15.54 -23.66
CA THR A 229 -4.85 16.71 -24.38
C THR A 229 -4.79 17.99 -23.55
N ASP A 230 -5.72 18.17 -22.63
CA ASP A 230 -5.78 19.35 -21.76
C ASP A 230 -4.79 19.26 -20.57
N ARG A 231 -4.00 18.18 -20.47
CA ARG A 231 -3.16 17.82 -19.32
C ARG A 231 -1.75 17.39 -19.76
N LYS A 232 -0.88 17.06 -18.80
CA LYS A 232 0.43 16.46 -19.10
C LYS A 232 0.21 15.07 -19.72
N CYS A 233 0.45 14.95 -21.02
CA CYS A 233 0.23 13.72 -21.77
C CYS A 233 1.35 12.68 -21.62
N PRO A 234 1.01 11.38 -21.73
CA PRO A 234 2.00 10.35 -21.94
C PRO A 234 2.66 10.46 -23.32
N GLU A 235 3.88 9.95 -23.50
CA GLU A 235 4.54 9.92 -24.84
C GLU A 235 3.86 8.94 -25.80
N ILE A 236 3.40 7.80 -25.29
CA ILE A 236 2.82 6.70 -26.06
C ILE A 236 1.56 6.21 -25.34
N LEU A 237 0.48 6.03 -26.11
CA LEU A 237 -0.76 5.44 -25.65
C LEU A 237 -0.97 4.09 -26.34
N GLN A 238 -1.22 3.06 -25.54
CA GLN A 238 -1.54 1.71 -26.03
C GLN A 238 -2.88 1.25 -25.48
N MET A 239 -3.69 0.68 -26.34
CA MET A 239 -4.98 0.12 -25.95
C MET A 239 -5.15 -1.28 -26.51
N PHE A 240 -5.33 -2.26 -25.63
CA PHE A 240 -5.48 -3.65 -26.04
C PHE A 240 -6.95 -4.06 -25.90
N GLY A 241 -7.63 -4.12 -27.05
CA GLY A 241 -9.03 -4.50 -27.20
C GLY A 241 -9.47 -4.43 -28.66
N THR A 242 -10.53 -5.15 -29.03
CA THR A 242 -11.08 -5.20 -30.41
C THR A 242 -11.85 -3.91 -30.72
N MET A 243 -11.16 -2.80 -30.95
CA MET A 243 -11.81 -1.57 -31.37
C MET A 243 -11.24 -1.00 -32.67
N GLU A 244 -12.00 -1.14 -33.77
CA GLU A 244 -11.73 -0.43 -35.02
C GLU A 244 -12.40 0.94 -34.98
N LEU A 245 -11.61 2.01 -34.79
CA LEU A 245 -12.08 3.39 -34.94
C LEU A 245 -12.42 3.69 -36.40
N LYS A 246 -13.58 4.33 -36.67
CA LYS A 246 -14.03 4.62 -38.03
C LYS A 246 -14.44 6.08 -38.21
N GLY A 247 -14.35 6.56 -39.45
CA GLY A 247 -14.86 7.88 -39.85
C GLY A 247 -14.32 9.05 -39.01
N LYS A 248 -15.23 9.85 -38.45
CA LYS A 248 -14.92 11.10 -37.73
C LYS A 248 -14.16 10.87 -36.42
N ALA A 249 -14.42 9.77 -35.71
CA ALA A 249 -13.74 9.50 -34.45
C ALA A 249 -12.27 9.17 -34.69
N LYS A 250 -11.95 8.38 -35.73
CA LYS A 250 -10.57 8.13 -36.15
C LYS A 250 -9.83 9.44 -36.45
N GLN A 251 -10.42 10.34 -37.21
CA GLN A 251 -9.83 11.67 -37.49
C GLN A 251 -9.64 12.51 -36.23
N THR A 252 -10.60 12.45 -35.30
CA THR A 252 -10.53 13.19 -34.03
C THR A 252 -9.38 12.68 -33.16
N VAL A 253 -9.25 11.36 -33.04
CA VAL A 253 -8.14 10.71 -32.31
C VAL A 253 -6.79 11.02 -32.97
N GLU A 254 -6.67 10.85 -34.29
CA GLU A 254 -5.42 11.14 -35.01
C GLU A 254 -5.02 12.62 -34.87
N SER A 255 -5.98 13.54 -34.99
CA SER A 255 -5.73 14.97 -34.79
C SER A 255 -5.29 15.29 -33.37
N ALA A 256 -5.93 14.68 -32.36
CA ALA A 256 -5.59 14.90 -30.96
C ALA A 256 -4.21 14.33 -30.62
N LEU A 257 -3.87 13.12 -31.10
CA LEU A 257 -2.56 12.51 -30.91
C LEU A 257 -1.44 13.29 -31.61
N ASN A 258 -1.68 13.78 -32.83
CA ASN A 258 -0.73 14.64 -33.54
C ASN A 258 -0.47 15.95 -32.80
N GLY A 259 -1.51 16.54 -32.19
CA GLY A 259 -1.38 17.72 -31.34
C GLY A 259 -0.55 17.48 -30.07
N LEU A 260 -0.34 16.22 -29.69
CA LEU A 260 0.39 15.81 -28.48
C LEU A 260 1.76 15.20 -28.76
N ASP A 261 2.18 15.13 -30.02
CA ASP A 261 3.41 14.43 -30.45
C ASP A 261 3.43 12.96 -29.98
N MET A 262 2.24 12.35 -29.86
CA MET A 262 2.05 11.00 -29.33
C MET A 262 1.95 9.96 -30.44
N LYS A 263 2.45 8.76 -30.17
CA LYS A 263 2.23 7.59 -31.03
C LYS A 263 1.10 6.72 -30.46
N SER A 264 0.17 6.32 -31.32
CA SER A 264 -0.81 5.25 -31.03
C SER A 264 -0.27 3.93 -31.55
N GLU A 265 -0.28 2.91 -30.69
CA GLU A 265 0.07 1.52 -31.02
C GLU A 265 -0.98 0.54 -30.50
#